data_AF-A0A951D0C7-F1
#
_entry.id   AF-A0A951D0C7-F1
#
_cell.length_a   1.000
_cell.length_b   1.000
_cell.length_c   1.000
_cell.angle_alpha   90.00
_cell.angle_beta   90.00
_cell.angle_gamma   90.00
#
_symmetry.space_group_name_H-M   'P 1'
#
loop_
_entity.id
_entity.type
_entity.pdbx_description
1 polymer ?
#
loop_
_entity_poly.entity_id
_entity_poly.type
_entity_poly.pdbx_seq_one_letter_code
_entity_poly.pdbx_strand_id
1 'polypeptide(L)'
;MHGRAAHVCIGSMLAAATALGQQSALPDTAGRDTVQRVCGACHPATIVVGRGMSREEWGQVVGNMIGRGARGTPADFAAIIDYLAKNFPEKRAGGTAPRRMGR
;
A
#
# COMPACT_ATOMS: atom_id res chain seq x y z
N MET A 1 27.61 20.15 -61.65
CA MET A 1 26.35 20.22 -60.86
C MET A 1 26.02 18.86 -60.29
N HIS A 2 25.77 18.82 -58.97
CA HIS A 2 25.40 17.68 -58.08
C HIS A 2 26.54 16.82 -57.52
N GLY A 3 26.98 17.14 -56.30
CA GLY A 3 27.68 16.23 -55.39
C GLY A 3 27.01 16.29 -54.02
N ARG A 4 26.42 15.17 -53.56
CA ARG A 4 25.82 15.01 -52.23
C ARG A 4 26.92 14.65 -51.23
N ALA A 5 26.98 15.33 -50.10
CA ALA A 5 27.61 14.85 -48.87
C ALA A 5 26.85 15.52 -47.71
N ALA A 6 25.99 14.85 -46.97
CA ALA A 6 26.17 13.73 -46.02
C ALA A 6 25.85 14.29 -44.62
N HIS A 7 24.82 13.69 -44.02
CA HIS A 7 24.19 14.09 -42.78
C HIS A 7 25.14 14.02 -41.58
N VAL A 8 25.18 15.12 -40.80
CA VAL A 8 24.75 15.20 -39.39
C VAL A 8 24.85 13.90 -38.56
N CYS A 9 25.70 13.89 -37.54
CA CYS A 9 25.59 13.08 -36.30
C CYS A 9 26.11 13.96 -35.15
N ILE A 10 25.33 14.90 -34.62
CA ILE A 10 24.48 14.79 -33.41
C ILE A 10 25.23 14.19 -32.22
N GLY A 11 25.46 15.04 -31.23
CA GLY A 11 26.24 14.76 -30.03
C GLY A 11 25.62 13.73 -29.10
N SER A 12 26.50 13.00 -28.43
CA SER A 12 26.16 12.10 -27.33
C SER A 12 25.91 12.91 -26.06
N MET A 13 24.65 13.24 -25.79
CA MET A 13 24.20 13.54 -24.43
C MET A 13 23.83 12.22 -23.75
N LEU A 14 24.72 11.73 -22.87
CA LEU A 14 24.38 10.66 -21.92
C LEU A 14 23.42 11.26 -20.87
N ALA A 15 22.12 11.11 -21.08
CA ALA A 15 21.13 11.39 -20.07
C ALA A 15 21.12 10.24 -19.05
N ALA A 16 21.68 10.49 -17.86
CA ALA A 16 21.53 9.60 -16.72
C ALA A 16 20.07 9.68 -16.23
N ALA A 17 19.28 8.65 -16.54
CA ALA A 17 17.93 8.50 -16.01
C ALA A 17 18.02 8.18 -14.51
N THR A 18 17.72 9.16 -13.66
CA THR A 18 17.46 8.92 -12.25
C THR A 18 16.14 8.15 -12.14
N ALA A 19 16.22 6.86 -11.79
CA ALA A 19 15.07 6.08 -11.40
C ALA A 19 14.52 6.65 -10.08
N LEU A 20 13.51 7.51 -10.16
CA LEU A 20 12.70 7.90 -9.01
C LEU A 20 11.87 6.69 -8.58
N GLY A 21 12.37 5.92 -7.63
CA GLY A 21 11.61 4.86 -6.97
C GLY A 21 10.36 5.48 -6.33
N GLN A 22 9.18 5.15 -6.85
CA GLN A 22 7.91 5.51 -6.24
C GLN A 22 7.83 4.80 -4.88
N GLN A 23 8.05 5.54 -3.80
CA GLN A 23 7.81 5.06 -2.43
C GLN A 23 6.37 4.53 -2.37
N SER A 24 6.21 3.21 -2.17
CA SER A 24 4.88 2.61 -2.06
C SER A 24 4.16 3.18 -0.84
N ALA A 25 2.92 3.63 -1.01
CA ALA A 25 2.13 4.18 0.10
C ALA A 25 1.80 3.12 1.18
N LEU A 26 1.99 1.83 0.86
CA LEU A 26 1.96 0.73 1.81
C LEU A 26 3.35 0.55 2.45
N PRO A 27 3.46 0.51 3.80
CA PRO A 27 4.71 0.29 4.50
C PRO A 27 5.51 -0.93 4.03
N ASP A 28 6.84 -0.81 3.93
CA ASP A 28 7.69 -1.88 3.46
C ASP A 28 7.93 -2.95 4.56
N THR A 29 6.90 -3.73 4.91
CA THR A 29 6.98 -4.79 5.92
C THR A 29 6.40 -6.12 5.42
N ALA A 30 6.71 -7.20 6.14
CA ALA A 30 6.26 -8.56 5.82
C ALA A 30 4.73 -8.61 5.69
N GLY A 31 4.24 -9.09 4.54
CA GLY A 31 2.82 -9.13 4.19
C GLY A 31 2.38 -8.09 3.17
N ARG A 32 3.20 -7.06 2.87
CA ARG A 32 2.88 -6.03 1.86
C ARG A 32 2.52 -6.62 0.51
N ASP A 33 3.33 -7.55 0.00
CA ASP A 33 3.11 -8.13 -1.33
C ASP A 33 1.82 -8.95 -1.38
N THR A 34 1.47 -9.64 -0.30
CA THR A 34 0.20 -10.35 -0.16
C THR A 34 -0.98 -9.37 -0.20
N VAL A 35 -0.89 -8.24 0.53
CA VAL A 35 -1.91 -7.18 0.49
C VAL A 35 -2.03 -6.60 -0.92
N GLN A 36 -0.90 -6.27 -1.57
CA GLN A 36 -0.90 -5.71 -2.91
C GLN A 36 -1.52 -6.68 -3.92
N ARG A 37 -1.18 -7.97 -3.84
CA ARG A 37 -1.68 -9.02 -4.74
C ARG A 37 -3.18 -9.29 -4.54
N VAL A 38 -3.64 -9.42 -3.30
CA VAL A 38 -5.03 -9.82 -2.99
C VAL A 38 -5.98 -8.62 -3.02
N CYS A 39 -5.65 -7.54 -2.32
CA CYS A 39 -6.51 -6.36 -2.25
C CYS A 39 -6.45 -5.52 -3.54
N GLY A 40 -5.33 -5.55 -4.25
CA GLY A 40 -5.12 -4.82 -5.51
C GLY A 40 -5.89 -5.39 -6.71
N ALA A 41 -6.54 -6.55 -6.57
CA ALA A 41 -7.20 -7.23 -7.68
C ALA A 41 -8.46 -6.51 -8.21
N CYS A 42 -9.14 -5.74 -7.36
CA CYS A 42 -10.42 -5.10 -7.70
C CYS A 42 -10.40 -3.57 -7.52
N HIS A 43 -9.56 -3.05 -6.63
CA HIS A 43 -9.39 -1.62 -6.34
C HIS A 43 -7.98 -1.36 -5.82
N PRO A 44 -7.52 -0.10 -5.71
CA PRO A 44 -6.20 0.17 -5.14
C PRO A 44 -6.09 -0.35 -3.71
N ALA A 45 -5.03 -1.10 -3.41
CA ALA A 45 -4.75 -1.59 -2.06
C ALA A 45 -4.46 -0.44 -1.08
N THR A 46 -4.03 0.72 -1.61
CA THR A 46 -3.70 1.93 -0.84
C THR A 46 -4.91 2.60 -0.17
N ILE A 47 -6.15 2.17 -0.45
CA ILE A 47 -7.36 2.68 0.24
C ILE A 47 -7.33 2.45 1.76
N VAL A 48 -6.48 1.53 2.24
CA VAL A 48 -6.28 1.27 3.67
C VAL A 48 -5.43 2.36 4.35
N VAL A 49 -4.65 3.13 3.58
CA VAL A 49 -3.76 4.15 4.12
C VAL A 49 -4.58 5.23 4.82
N GLY A 50 -4.20 5.55 6.06
CA GLY A 50 -4.89 6.55 6.90
C GLY A 50 -6.12 6.02 7.65
N ARG A 51 -6.55 4.78 7.40
CA ARG A 51 -7.60 4.10 8.15
C ARG A 51 -6.95 3.34 9.30
N GLY A 52 -7.04 3.85 10.53
CA GLY A 52 -6.56 3.12 11.70
C GLY A 52 -7.70 2.28 12.29
N MET A 53 -7.51 0.97 12.42
CA MET A 53 -8.52 0.04 12.94
C MET A 53 -7.87 -1.03 13.83
N SER A 54 -8.66 -1.61 14.73
CA SER A 54 -8.26 -2.79 15.49
C SER A 54 -8.07 -4.00 14.57
N ARG A 55 -7.41 -5.04 15.07
CA ARG A 55 -7.27 -6.30 14.32
C ARG A 55 -8.62 -6.90 13.95
N GLU A 56 -9.55 -6.87 14.90
CA GLU A 56 -10.90 -7.43 14.74
C GLU A 56 -11.68 -6.67 13.66
N GLU A 57 -11.61 -5.33 13.68
CA GLU A 57 -12.21 -4.47 12.66
C GLU A 57 -11.60 -4.72 11.27
N TRP A 58 -10.28 -4.88 11.18
CA TRP A 58 -9.63 -5.28 9.93
C TRP A 58 -10.09 -6.65 9.45
N GLY A 59 -10.27 -7.60 10.38
CA GLY A 59 -10.85 -8.91 10.08
C GLY A 59 -12.23 -8.80 9.45
N GLN A 60 -13.09 -7.91 9.94
CA GLN A 60 -14.40 -7.66 9.35
C GLN A 60 -14.28 -7.06 7.95
N VAL A 61 -13.38 -6.10 7.73
CA VAL A 61 -13.14 -5.51 6.39
C VAL A 61 -12.69 -6.58 5.40
N VAL A 62 -11.72 -7.41 5.78
CA VAL A 62 -11.22 -8.51 4.94
C VAL A 62 -12.32 -9.54 4.68
N GLY A 63 -13.10 -9.91 5.69
CA GLY A 63 -14.26 -10.80 5.54
C GLY A 63 -15.30 -10.26 4.55
N ASN A 64 -15.58 -8.96 4.59
CA ASN A 64 -16.46 -8.31 3.61
C ASN A 64 -15.88 -8.38 2.19
N MET A 65 -14.56 -8.27 2.02
CA MET A 65 -13.93 -8.40 0.69
C MET A 65 -13.97 -9.83 0.18
N ILE A 66 -13.81 -10.82 1.07
CA ILE A 66 -14.01 -12.25 0.73
C ILE A 66 -15.44 -12.48 0.23
N GLY A 67 -16.45 -11.97 0.96
CA GLY A 67 -17.86 -12.05 0.53
C GLY A 67 -18.15 -11.36 -0.80
N ARG A 68 -17.31 -10.39 -1.19
CA ARG A 68 -17.35 -9.69 -2.50
C ARG A 68 -16.52 -10.37 -3.59
N GLY A 69 -15.89 -11.51 -3.30
CA GLY A 69 -15.15 -12.31 -4.27
C GLY A 69 -13.63 -12.13 -4.25
N ALA A 70 -13.05 -11.53 -3.21
CA ALA A 70 -11.60 -11.53 -3.02
C ALA A 70 -11.09 -12.99 -2.89
N ARG A 71 -10.05 -13.32 -3.66
CA ARG A 71 -9.48 -14.67 -3.72
C ARG A 71 -8.11 -14.72 -3.05
N GLY A 72 -7.92 -15.71 -2.18
CA GLY A 72 -6.71 -15.93 -1.41
C GLY A 72 -6.86 -17.17 -0.54
N THR A 73 -5.76 -17.64 0.02
CA THR A 73 -5.80 -18.74 1.01
C THR A 73 -6.17 -18.21 2.40
N PRO A 74 -6.62 -19.06 3.34
CA PRO A 74 -6.80 -18.64 4.74
C PRO A 74 -5.54 -18.01 5.35
N ALA A 75 -4.36 -18.52 4.98
CA ALA A 75 -3.07 -17.96 5.39
C ALA A 75 -2.82 -16.56 4.79
N ASP A 76 -3.19 -16.33 3.53
CA ASP A 76 -3.11 -15.00 2.92
C ASP A 76 -3.97 -13.99 3.69
N PHE A 77 -5.21 -14.35 4.02
CA PHE A 77 -6.12 -13.44 4.71
C PHE A 77 -5.66 -13.15 6.14
N ALA A 78 -5.15 -14.16 6.86
CA ALA A 78 -4.54 -13.95 8.16
C ALA A 78 -3.35 -12.98 8.08
N ALA A 79 -2.43 -13.20 7.13
CA ALA A 79 -1.27 -12.33 6.91
C ALA A 79 -1.66 -10.89 6.54
N ILE A 80 -2.75 -10.72 5.77
CA ILE A 80 -3.31 -9.40 5.45
C ILE A 80 -3.83 -8.71 6.71
N ILE A 81 -4.61 -9.40 7.55
CA ILE A 81 -5.14 -8.84 8.80
C ILE A 81 -3.99 -8.46 9.75
N ASP A 82 -2.96 -9.32 9.86
CA ASP A 82 -1.74 -9.04 10.61
C ASP A 82 -1.01 -7.80 10.12
N TYR A 83 -0.80 -7.71 8.81
CA TYR A 83 -0.16 -6.57 8.20
C TYR A 83 -0.96 -5.28 8.45
N LEU A 84 -2.27 -5.30 8.24
CA LEU A 84 -3.11 -4.12 8.39
C LEU A 84 -3.17 -3.65 9.84
N ALA A 85 -3.35 -4.56 10.79
CA ALA A 85 -3.38 -4.22 12.22
C ALA A 85 -2.04 -3.67 12.72
N LYS A 86 -0.91 -4.22 12.23
CA LYS A 86 0.44 -3.77 12.61
C LYS A 86 0.78 -2.40 12.05
N ASN A 87 0.43 -2.15 10.78
CA ASN A 87 0.84 -0.95 10.06
C ASN A 87 -0.19 0.18 10.13
N PHE A 88 -1.45 -0.14 10.36
CA PHE A 88 -2.56 0.80 10.47
C PHE A 88 -3.42 0.49 11.71
N PRO A 89 -2.84 0.56 12.92
CA PRO A 89 -3.54 0.28 14.16
C PRO A 89 -4.65 1.31 14.42
N GLU A 90 -5.61 0.96 15.28
CA GLU A 90 -6.60 1.91 15.77
C GLU A 90 -5.91 3.19 16.27
N LYS A 91 -6.40 4.34 15.83
CA LYS A 91 -6.02 5.58 16.49
C LYS A 91 -6.60 5.46 17.89
N ARG A 92 -5.73 5.43 18.91
CA ARG A 92 -6.16 5.56 20.31
C ARG A 92 -7.18 6.71 20.35
N ALA A 93 -8.45 6.40 20.57
CA ALA A 93 -9.38 7.42 21.03
C ALA A 93 -8.76 7.92 22.33
N GLY A 94 -8.26 9.16 22.31
CA GLY A 94 -7.35 9.68 23.33
C GLY A 94 -7.80 9.27 24.72
N GLY A 95 -6.86 8.72 25.50
CA GLY A 95 -7.14 8.16 26.81
C GLY A 95 -8.07 9.07 27.61
N THR A 96 -9.31 8.62 27.81
CA THR A 96 -10.12 9.14 28.89
C THR A 96 -9.51 8.58 30.16
N ALA A 97 -8.53 9.29 30.69
CA ALA A 97 -8.25 9.20 32.12
C ALA A 97 -9.61 9.36 32.83
N PRO A 98 -9.99 8.47 33.77
CA PRO A 98 -11.21 8.67 34.51
C PRO A 98 -11.12 10.06 35.14
N ARG A 99 -12.09 10.95 34.84
CA ARG A 99 -12.26 12.17 35.63
C ARG A 99 -12.35 11.68 37.06
N ARG A 100 -11.38 12.05 37.92
CA ARG A 100 -11.53 11.86 39.36
C ARG A 100 -12.85 12.52 39.72
N MET A 101 -13.87 11.71 40.00
CA MET A 101 -15.08 12.17 40.64
C MET A 101 -14.64 12.51 42.05
N GLY A 102 -14.31 13.78 42.24
CA GLY A 102 -13.88 14.34 43.50
C GLY A 102 -15.09 14.75 44.32
N ARG A 103 -15.12 14.22 45.54
CA ARG A 103 -15.93 14.57 46.71
C ARG A 103 -17.39 14.13 46.72
#